data_AF-A0A8T3UDX9-F1
#
_entry.id   AF-A0A8T3UDX9-F1
#
_cell.length_a   1.000
_cell.length_b   1.000
_cell.length_c   1.000
_cell.angle_alpha   90.00
_cell.angle_beta   90.00
_cell.angle_gamma   90.00
#
_symmetry.space_group_name_H-M   'P 1'
#
loop_
_entity.id
_entity.type
_entity.pdbx_description
1 polymer ?
#
loop_
_entity_poly.entity_id
_entity_poly.type
_entity_poly.pdbx_seq_one_letter_code
_entity_poly.pdbx_strand_id
1 'polypeptide(L)'
;MAEETKISQKLTVKDIGIVLDDKDTISTISHPIPARKANQSDIINTQITNYKFGINNLNLKYDNATLTSGTISKLIQIGKCDYVTLNTSLHQQRKEDYYGVEFSIIDNNKEKPIIPYNQSQVIYEKLYLKLPLRFQANKTTPIVVNEVTKDGMVLYNTYNNLSDFEKDRSIIDDQIANNKKELVVSYVPTEGKRIAIDNDKIYLKIIKHVYVGNMPVKIENIIINAHGGKLEWKI
;
A
#
# COMPACT_ATOMS: atom_id res chain seq x y z
N MET A 1 48.03 -18.91 -9.01
CA MET A 1 48.35 -17.53 -9.38
C MET A 1 47.44 -17.16 -10.54
N ALA A 2 46.55 -16.19 -10.34
CA ALA A 2 45.80 -15.55 -11.41
C ALA A 2 45.71 -14.06 -11.03
N GLU A 3 46.23 -13.22 -11.91
CA GLU A 3 46.41 -11.78 -11.70
C GLU A 3 45.06 -11.03 -11.70
N GLU A 4 44.86 -10.17 -10.72
CA GLU A 4 43.84 -9.13 -10.78
C GLU A 4 44.28 -8.06 -11.80
N THR A 5 43.59 -7.98 -12.94
CA THR A 5 43.68 -6.80 -13.80
C THR A 5 42.56 -5.84 -13.44
N LYS A 6 42.86 -4.80 -12.65
CA LYS A 6 41.98 -3.66 -12.44
C LYS A 6 42.00 -2.77 -13.69
N ILE A 7 40.85 -2.63 -14.36
CA ILE A 7 40.65 -1.57 -15.35
C ILE A 7 39.77 -0.49 -14.72
N SER A 8 40.40 0.62 -14.34
CA SER A 8 39.75 1.87 -13.96
C SER A 8 39.56 2.74 -15.19
N GLN A 9 38.36 2.79 -15.76
CA GLN A 9 37.94 3.91 -16.60
C GLN A 9 36.48 4.28 -16.32
N LYS A 10 36.29 5.55 -15.99
CA LYS A 10 35.06 6.16 -15.51
C LYS A 10 34.11 6.36 -16.69
N LEU A 11 33.19 5.42 -16.92
CA LEU A 11 32.13 5.57 -17.93
C LEU A 11 30.93 6.28 -17.32
N THR A 12 30.79 7.57 -17.62
CA THR A 12 29.55 8.32 -17.42
C THR A 12 28.58 7.98 -18.55
N VAL A 13 27.60 7.10 -18.28
CA VAL A 13 26.49 6.84 -19.21
C VAL A 13 25.24 7.52 -18.64
N LYS A 14 24.71 8.48 -19.40
CA LYS A 14 23.37 9.06 -19.19
C LYS A 14 22.47 8.41 -20.24
N ASP A 15 21.36 7.84 -19.77
CA ASP A 15 20.26 7.19 -20.49
C ASP A 15 20.49 5.73 -20.94
N ILE A 16 20.21 4.80 -20.01
CA ILE A 16 19.96 3.38 -20.32
C ILE A 16 18.43 3.22 -20.46
N GLY A 17 17.96 2.99 -21.68
CA GLY A 17 16.61 2.50 -21.93
C GLY A 17 16.61 0.97 -21.93
N ILE A 18 15.77 0.36 -21.10
CA ILE A 18 15.53 -1.08 -21.09
C ILE A 18 14.33 -1.34 -22.00
N VAL A 19 14.51 -2.14 -23.05
CA VAL A 19 13.42 -2.61 -23.90
C VAL A 19 13.37 -4.14 -23.77
N LEU A 20 12.18 -4.68 -23.48
CA LEU A 20 11.94 -6.11 -23.52
C LEU A 20 11.67 -6.50 -24.97
N ASP A 21 12.40 -7.49 -25.49
CA ASP A 21 12.07 -8.08 -26.79
C ASP A 21 10.99 -9.16 -26.66
N ASP A 22 10.41 -9.54 -27.80
CA ASP A 22 9.31 -10.50 -27.93
C ASP A 22 9.66 -11.94 -27.48
N LYS A 23 10.86 -12.14 -26.92
CA LYS A 23 11.40 -13.43 -26.46
C LYS A 23 11.86 -13.39 -24.99
N ASP A 24 11.44 -12.39 -24.22
CA ASP A 24 11.79 -12.21 -22.82
C ASP A 24 13.31 -12.11 -22.56
N THR A 25 14.09 -11.68 -23.54
CA THR A 25 15.51 -11.37 -23.36
C THR A 25 15.72 -9.87 -23.14
N ILE A 26 16.38 -9.53 -22.03
CA ILE A 26 16.77 -8.13 -21.75
C ILE A 26 17.94 -7.79 -22.68
N SER A 27 17.73 -6.87 -23.61
CA SER A 27 18.79 -6.28 -24.42
C SER A 27 18.91 -4.78 -24.12
N THR A 28 20.15 -4.30 -24.00
CA THR A 28 20.43 -2.87 -23.86
C THR A 28 21.22 -2.43 -25.07
N ILE A 29 20.72 -1.41 -25.78
CA ILE A 29 21.44 -0.78 -26.89
C ILE A 29 21.97 0.55 -26.38
N SER A 30 23.29 0.68 -26.28
CA SER A 30 23.92 1.97 -26.01
C SER A 30 24.35 2.60 -27.32
N HIS A 31 23.87 3.80 -27.60
CA HIS A 31 24.36 4.59 -28.73
C HIS A 31 25.48 5.50 -28.23
N PRO A 32 26.70 5.42 -28.79
CA PRO A 32 27.73 6.39 -28.45
C PRO A 32 27.28 7.78 -28.91
N ILE A 33 27.48 8.79 -28.07
CA ILE A 33 27.26 10.19 -28.46
C ILE A 33 28.34 10.56 -29.50
N PRO A 34 27.96 10.96 -30.72
CA PRO A 34 28.95 11.34 -31.72
C PRO A 34 29.74 12.57 -31.25
N ALA A 35 31.04 12.57 -31.51
CA ALA A 35 31.90 13.72 -31.20
C ALA A 35 31.40 14.98 -31.93
N ARG A 36 31.55 16.16 -31.30
CA ARG A 36 30.98 17.46 -31.72
C ARG A 36 31.40 17.96 -33.13
N LYS A 37 32.23 17.21 -33.88
CA LYS A 37 32.71 17.51 -35.23
C LYS A 37 32.82 16.26 -36.13
N ALA A 38 31.97 15.25 -35.97
CA ALA A 38 31.94 14.11 -36.89
C ALA A 38 31.26 14.50 -38.22
N ASN A 39 31.87 14.16 -39.37
CA ASN A 39 31.28 14.40 -40.69
C ASN A 39 30.23 13.33 -41.00
N GLN A 40 29.17 13.70 -41.74
CA GLN A 40 27.96 12.89 -41.95
C GLN A 40 28.15 11.55 -42.70
N SER A 41 29.38 11.20 -43.10
CA SER A 41 29.74 9.97 -43.79
C SER A 41 30.68 9.04 -43.00
N ASP A 42 30.98 9.36 -41.74
CA ASP A 42 31.75 8.46 -40.89
C ASP A 42 30.85 7.28 -40.52
N ILE A 43 31.15 6.10 -41.09
CA ILE A 43 30.55 4.83 -40.69
C ILE A 43 30.85 4.67 -39.20
N ILE A 44 29.85 4.93 -38.36
CA ILE A 44 29.95 4.66 -36.93
C ILE A 44 29.99 3.14 -36.82
N ASN A 45 31.20 2.60 -36.70
CA ASN A 45 31.41 1.19 -36.43
C ASN A 45 30.85 0.94 -35.01
N THR A 46 29.57 0.62 -34.93
CA THR A 46 28.92 0.24 -33.67
C THR A 46 29.48 -1.10 -33.28
N GLN A 47 30.53 -1.11 -32.45
CA GLN A 47 30.88 -2.29 -31.70
C GLN A 47 29.74 -2.55 -30.73
N ILE A 48 28.89 -3.52 -31.08
CA ILE A 48 27.87 -4.04 -30.17
C ILE A 48 28.61 -4.84 -29.10
N THR A 49 28.93 -4.19 -27.99
CA THR A 49 29.41 -4.88 -26.80
C THR A 49 28.21 -5.47 -26.07
N ASN A 50 27.95 -6.75 -26.30
CA ASN A 50 26.93 -7.49 -25.56
C ASN A 50 27.43 -7.77 -24.13
N TYR A 51 26.98 -6.96 -23.16
CA TYR A 51 27.16 -7.25 -21.75
C TYR A 51 26.14 -8.32 -21.33
N LYS A 52 26.58 -9.58 -21.22
CA LYS A 52 25.82 -10.58 -20.46
C LYS A 52 26.02 -10.26 -18.98
N PHE A 53 25.09 -9.53 -18.37
CA PHE A 53 25.00 -9.54 -16.91
C PHE A 53 24.82 -10.99 -16.48
N GLY A 54 25.64 -11.45 -15.53
CA GLY A 54 25.63 -12.82 -15.00
C GLY A 54 24.38 -13.14 -14.18
N ILE A 55 23.22 -12.71 -14.64
CA ILE A 55 21.91 -13.04 -14.09
C ILE A 55 21.44 -14.29 -14.84
N ASN A 56 22.04 -15.43 -14.50
CA ASN A 56 21.54 -16.73 -14.96
C ASN A 56 20.43 -17.18 -14.00
N ASN A 57 19.37 -17.79 -14.54
CA ASN A 57 18.24 -18.37 -13.80
C ASN A 57 17.30 -17.35 -13.12
N LEU A 58 16.92 -16.28 -13.82
CA LEU A 58 15.74 -15.50 -13.44
C LEU A 58 14.49 -16.36 -13.65
N ASN A 59 13.89 -16.80 -12.55
CA ASN A 59 12.61 -17.51 -12.58
C ASN A 59 11.52 -16.49 -12.25
N LEU A 60 10.95 -15.86 -13.29
CA LEU A 60 9.83 -14.95 -13.15
C LEU A 60 8.60 -15.76 -12.80
N LYS A 61 8.21 -15.75 -11.52
CA LYS A 61 6.93 -16.30 -11.09
C LYS A 61 5.89 -15.20 -11.13
N TYR A 62 4.83 -15.44 -11.88
CA TYR A 62 3.57 -14.74 -11.68
C TYR A 62 3.00 -15.23 -10.35
N ASP A 63 3.21 -14.45 -9.29
CA ASP A 63 2.47 -14.62 -8.06
C ASP A 63 1.25 -13.72 -8.15
N ASN A 64 0.07 -14.33 -8.31
CA ASN A 64 -1.17 -13.58 -8.26
C ASN A 64 -1.30 -13.05 -6.84
N ALA A 65 -1.11 -11.75 -6.66
CA ALA A 65 -1.31 -11.11 -5.37
C ALA A 65 -2.71 -11.49 -4.86
N THR A 66 -2.76 -12.09 -3.67
CA THR A 66 -4.04 -12.48 -3.07
C THR A 66 -4.90 -11.23 -2.86
N LEU A 67 -6.18 -11.31 -3.25
CA LEU A 67 -7.13 -10.20 -3.14
C LEU A 67 -7.26 -9.70 -1.69
N THR A 68 -7.14 -10.59 -0.71
CA THR A 68 -7.02 -10.20 0.69
C THR A 68 -5.74 -10.79 1.27
N SER A 69 -4.96 -9.95 1.95
CA SER A 69 -3.76 -10.41 2.66
C SER A 69 -3.54 -9.57 3.91
N GLY A 70 -2.96 -10.16 4.95
CA GLY A 70 -2.58 -9.43 6.15
C GLY A 70 -1.18 -9.75 6.61
N THR A 71 -0.60 -8.86 7.40
CA THR A 71 0.67 -9.08 8.08
C THR A 71 0.61 -8.49 9.49
N ILE A 72 1.35 -9.11 10.40
CA ILE A 72 1.62 -8.58 11.73
C ILE A 72 3.11 -8.29 11.77
N SER A 73 3.46 -7.08 12.20
CA SER A 73 4.86 -6.66 12.31
C SER A 73 5.63 -7.53 13.31
N LYS A 74 6.95 -7.36 13.33
CA LYS A 74 7.72 -7.75 14.53
C LYS A 74 7.32 -6.87 15.72
N LEU A 75 7.68 -7.30 16.93
CA LEU A 75 7.47 -6.53 18.16
C LEU A 75 8.14 -5.14 18.03
N ILE A 76 7.41 -4.08 18.40
CA ILE A 76 7.86 -2.70 18.34
C ILE A 76 7.96 -2.18 19.77
N GLN A 77 9.17 -1.78 20.18
CA GLN A 77 9.40 -1.12 21.46
C GLN A 77 9.04 0.36 21.33
N ILE A 78 8.06 0.82 22.11
CA ILE A 78 7.61 2.23 22.10
C ILE A 78 7.93 2.96 23.42
N GLY A 79 8.30 2.22 24.47
CA GLY A 79 8.52 2.79 25.80
C GLY A 79 7.23 3.19 26.49
N LYS A 80 7.34 3.83 27.67
CA LYS A 80 6.16 4.34 28.38
C LYS A 80 5.61 5.57 27.65
N CYS A 81 4.37 5.47 27.19
CA CYS A 81 3.66 6.55 26.53
C CYS A 81 2.17 6.47 26.88
N ASP A 82 1.46 7.58 26.77
CA ASP A 82 0.02 7.63 27.01
C ASP A 82 -0.76 7.08 25.80
N TYR A 83 -0.31 7.40 24.59
CA TYR A 83 -0.95 6.94 23.36
C TYR A 83 0.01 6.92 22.17
N VAL A 84 -0.37 6.18 21.13
CA VAL A 84 0.30 6.18 19.84
C VAL A 84 -0.58 6.74 18.73
N THR A 85 0.08 7.28 17.70
CA THR A 85 -0.54 7.67 16.43
C THR A 85 0.19 6.99 15.29
N LEU A 86 -0.53 6.66 14.22
CA LEU A 86 0.03 6.08 13.01
C LEU A 86 0.05 7.12 11.89
N ASN A 87 1.11 7.17 11.09
CA ASN A 87 1.15 7.90 9.83
C ASN A 87 1.56 6.93 8.72
N THR A 88 0.92 7.03 7.56
CA THR A 88 1.23 6.16 6.42
C THR A 88 1.19 6.94 5.11
N SER A 89 2.16 6.74 4.24
CA SER A 89 2.11 7.17 2.84
C SER A 89 1.68 5.99 1.99
N LEU A 90 0.48 6.10 1.45
CA LEU A 90 -0.05 5.19 0.45
C LEU A 90 0.06 5.85 -0.91
N HIS A 91 0.38 5.07 -1.93
CA HIS A 91 0.30 5.58 -3.30
C HIS A 91 -1.15 5.95 -3.60
N GLN A 92 -1.37 7.12 -4.23
CA GLN A 92 -2.72 7.56 -4.56
C GLN A 92 -3.43 6.49 -5.40
N GLN A 93 -4.65 6.13 -5.01
CA GLN A 93 -5.49 5.20 -5.75
C GLN A 93 -5.70 5.74 -7.16
N ARG A 94 -5.33 4.94 -8.17
CA ARG A 94 -5.68 5.24 -9.55
C ARG A 94 -7.19 5.03 -9.71
N LYS A 95 -7.79 5.64 -10.73
CA LYS A 95 -9.23 5.52 -11.01
C LYS A 95 -9.71 4.06 -11.18
N GLU A 96 -8.78 3.16 -11.44
CA GLU A 96 -9.01 1.76 -11.78
C GLU A 96 -8.67 0.80 -10.62
N ASP A 97 -8.05 1.30 -9.55
CA ASP A 97 -7.60 0.51 -8.40
C ASP A 97 -8.45 0.83 -7.16
N TYR A 98 -9.24 -0.14 -6.71
CA TYR A 98 -10.10 -0.01 -5.54
C TYR A 98 -9.64 -0.96 -4.45
N TYR A 99 -9.12 -0.40 -3.36
CA TYR A 99 -8.64 -1.17 -2.23
C TYR A 99 -8.93 -0.49 -0.89
N GLY A 100 -9.15 -1.29 0.14
CA GLY A 100 -9.19 -0.88 1.55
C GLY A 100 -7.91 -1.32 2.26
N VAL A 101 -7.40 -0.49 3.16
CA VAL A 101 -6.31 -0.86 4.07
C VAL A 101 -6.74 -0.62 5.49
N GLU A 102 -6.66 -1.66 6.30
CA GLU A 102 -7.05 -1.69 7.69
C GLU A 102 -5.81 -1.80 8.56
N PHE A 103 -5.71 -0.92 9.55
CA PHE A 103 -4.62 -0.92 10.52
C PHE A 103 -5.18 -1.17 11.92
N SER A 104 -4.45 -1.94 12.71
CA SER A 104 -4.74 -2.16 14.12
C SER A 104 -3.43 -2.22 14.92
N ILE A 105 -3.44 -1.68 16.13
CA ILE A 105 -2.40 -1.90 17.12
C ILE A 105 -2.78 -3.12 17.95
N ILE A 106 -1.88 -4.10 18.06
CA ILE A 106 -2.01 -5.20 19.01
C ILE A 106 -1.19 -4.85 20.24
N ASP A 107 -1.87 -4.66 21.36
CA ASP A 107 -1.31 -4.30 22.64
C ASP A 107 -1.85 -5.26 23.71
N ASN A 108 -0.95 -5.96 24.39
CA ASN A 108 -1.30 -7.01 25.38
C ASN A 108 -2.36 -8.01 24.87
N ASN A 109 -2.15 -8.55 23.66
CA ASN A 109 -3.07 -9.45 22.95
C ASN A 109 -4.47 -8.86 22.65
N LYS A 110 -4.69 -7.56 22.83
CA LYS A 110 -5.90 -6.86 22.42
C LYS A 110 -5.65 -6.10 21.13
N GLU A 111 -6.52 -6.32 20.15
CA GLU A 111 -6.50 -5.57 18.90
C GLU A 111 -7.30 -4.28 19.05
N LYS A 112 -6.65 -3.14 18.78
CA LYS A 112 -7.22 -1.80 18.83
C LYS A 112 -7.14 -1.20 17.41
N PRO A 113 -8.26 -1.04 16.68
CA PRO A 113 -8.25 -0.43 15.35
C PRO A 113 -7.64 0.97 15.39
N ILE A 114 -6.84 1.33 14.38
CA ILE A 114 -6.21 2.65 14.25
C ILE A 114 -6.40 3.17 12.83
N ILE A 115 -6.74 4.44 12.68
CA ILE A 115 -6.70 5.14 11.39
C ILE A 115 -5.45 6.02 11.34
N PRO A 116 -4.66 5.98 10.24
CA PRO A 116 -3.55 6.90 10.05
C PRO A 116 -3.98 8.36 10.26
N TYR A 117 -3.20 9.11 11.02
CA TYR A 117 -3.50 10.48 11.43
C TYR A 117 -3.63 11.42 10.22
N ASN A 118 -2.83 11.16 9.18
CA ASN A 118 -2.85 11.84 7.89
C ASN A 118 -3.99 11.39 6.95
N GLN A 119 -4.89 10.50 7.39
CA GLN A 119 -6.14 10.18 6.71
C GLN A 119 -7.32 10.83 7.45
N SER A 120 -8.25 11.39 6.69
CA SER A 120 -9.48 12.02 7.22
C SER A 120 -10.66 11.05 7.25
N GLN A 121 -10.63 9.99 6.46
CA GLN A 121 -11.74 9.06 6.26
C GLN A 121 -11.22 7.63 6.17
N VAL A 122 -12.07 6.68 6.59
CA VAL A 122 -11.94 5.28 6.25
C VAL A 122 -12.41 5.10 4.82
N ILE A 123 -11.63 4.40 4.00
CA ILE A 123 -11.89 4.20 2.58
C ILE A 123 -12.11 2.71 2.32
N TYR A 124 -13.27 2.38 1.74
CA TYR A 124 -13.64 1.04 1.30
C TYR A 124 -13.43 -0.06 2.36
N GLU A 125 -13.89 0.17 3.58
CA GLU A 125 -13.96 -0.87 4.60
C GLU A 125 -14.99 -1.92 4.20
N LYS A 126 -14.67 -3.21 4.31
CA LYS A 126 -15.61 -4.28 3.98
C LYS A 126 -16.77 -4.28 4.98
N LEU A 127 -18.00 -4.27 4.46
CA LEU A 127 -19.17 -4.52 5.28
C LEU A 127 -19.38 -6.03 5.43
N TYR A 128 -19.41 -6.48 6.67
CA TYR A 128 -19.74 -7.85 7.03
C TYR A 128 -21.13 -7.93 7.64
N LEU A 129 -21.82 -9.04 7.38
CA LEU A 129 -23.16 -9.30 7.89
C LEU A 129 -23.22 -9.08 9.40
N LYS A 130 -24.07 -8.14 9.85
CA LYS A 130 -24.32 -7.83 11.26
C LYS A 130 -23.10 -7.39 12.08
N LEU A 131 -21.94 -7.13 11.45
CA LEU A 131 -20.80 -6.56 12.16
C LEU A 131 -20.84 -5.02 12.12
N PRO A 132 -20.53 -4.35 13.24
CA PRO A 132 -20.43 -2.91 13.28
C PRO A 132 -19.25 -2.42 12.42
N LEU A 133 -19.24 -1.11 12.16
CA LEU A 133 -18.07 -0.43 11.60
C LEU A 133 -16.88 -0.50 12.59
N ARG A 134 -15.65 -0.53 12.09
CA ARG A 134 -14.45 -0.58 12.95
C ARG A 134 -14.27 0.65 13.84
N PHE A 135 -14.81 1.80 13.43
CA PHE A 135 -14.77 3.04 14.19
C PHE A 135 -16.17 3.67 14.27
N GLN A 136 -16.42 4.44 15.33
CA GLN A 136 -17.61 5.27 15.40
C GLN A 136 -17.61 6.33 14.28
N ALA A 137 -18.55 6.23 13.34
CA ALA A 137 -18.70 7.20 12.26
C ALA A 137 -19.25 8.55 12.76
N ASN A 138 -18.88 9.62 12.05
CA ASN A 138 -19.37 10.96 12.34
C ASN A 138 -20.86 11.07 11.99
N LYS A 139 -21.64 11.59 12.95
CA LYS A 139 -23.10 11.66 12.89
C LYS A 139 -23.63 12.63 11.85
N THR A 140 -22.84 13.56 11.34
CA THR A 140 -23.31 14.63 10.43
C THR A 140 -22.67 14.56 9.05
N THR A 141 -21.74 13.64 8.81
CA THR A 141 -21.09 13.47 7.51
C THR A 141 -21.74 12.35 6.72
N PRO A 142 -21.80 12.47 5.38
CA PRO A 142 -22.29 11.40 4.54
C PRO A 142 -21.48 10.11 4.70
N ILE A 143 -22.16 8.97 4.56
CA ILE A 143 -21.58 7.63 4.51
C ILE A 143 -21.86 7.07 3.13
N VAL A 144 -20.81 6.66 2.42
CA VAL A 144 -20.91 6.16 1.04
C VAL A 144 -20.74 4.64 1.06
N VAL A 145 -21.70 3.93 0.47
CA VAL A 145 -21.63 2.47 0.30
C VAL A 145 -21.51 2.15 -1.18
N ASN A 146 -20.55 1.31 -1.52
CA ASN A 146 -20.30 0.84 -2.87
C ASN A 146 -20.46 -0.68 -2.94
N GLU A 147 -20.92 -1.17 -4.10
CA GLU A 147 -20.93 -2.58 -4.45
C GLU A 147 -19.69 -2.91 -5.28
N VAL A 148 -18.99 -3.97 -4.89
CA VAL A 148 -17.89 -4.54 -5.65
C VAL A 148 -18.49 -5.48 -6.70
N THR A 149 -18.22 -5.18 -7.97
CA THR A 149 -18.66 -5.96 -9.12
C THR A 149 -17.44 -6.48 -9.89
N LYS A 150 -17.66 -7.39 -10.84
CA LYS A 150 -16.59 -7.90 -11.71
C LYS A 150 -15.95 -6.81 -12.57
N ASP A 151 -16.71 -5.76 -12.89
CA ASP A 151 -16.30 -4.70 -13.81
C ASP A 151 -15.82 -3.44 -13.07
N GLY A 152 -15.86 -3.42 -11.73
CA GLY A 152 -15.45 -2.27 -10.93
C GLY A 152 -16.28 -2.06 -9.66
N MET A 153 -16.18 -0.86 -9.08
CA MET A 153 -17.06 -0.42 -8.01
C MET A 153 -18.22 0.41 -8.55
N VAL A 154 -19.43 0.11 -8.08
CA VAL A 154 -20.65 0.87 -8.38
C VAL A 154 -21.17 1.50 -7.09
N LEU A 155 -21.72 2.72 -7.17
CA LEU A 155 -22.38 3.33 -6.02
C LEU A 155 -23.64 2.54 -5.69
N TYR A 156 -23.70 2.00 -4.47
CA TYR A 156 -24.89 1.33 -3.96
C TYR A 156 -25.85 2.35 -3.34
N ASN A 157 -25.35 3.16 -2.40
CA ASN A 157 -26.13 4.24 -1.79
C ASN A 157 -25.21 5.29 -1.14
N THR A 158 -25.74 6.50 -0.95
CA THR A 158 -25.14 7.54 -0.10
C THR A 158 -26.13 7.91 0.99
N TYR A 159 -25.74 7.71 2.24
CA TYR A 159 -26.52 8.09 3.41
C TYR A 159 -26.07 9.47 3.87
N ASN A 160 -27.00 10.38 4.16
CA ASN A 160 -26.66 11.75 4.54
C ASN A 160 -25.96 11.83 5.91
N ASN A 161 -26.20 10.84 6.77
CA ASN A 161 -25.71 10.79 8.14
C ASN A 161 -25.71 9.35 8.68
N LEU A 162 -25.17 9.15 9.89
CA LEU A 162 -25.12 7.85 10.54
C LEU A 162 -26.51 7.26 10.84
N SER A 163 -27.49 8.09 11.23
CA SER A 163 -28.83 7.58 11.58
C SER A 163 -29.53 6.98 10.36
N ASP A 164 -29.40 7.60 9.20
CA ASP A 164 -29.98 7.08 7.96
C ASP A 164 -29.29 5.78 7.52
N PHE A 165 -27.96 5.68 7.69
CA PHE A 165 -27.23 4.44 7.46
C PHE A 165 -27.67 3.31 8.41
N GLU A 166 -27.86 3.61 9.71
CA GLU A 166 -28.26 2.63 10.71
C GLU A 166 -29.69 2.11 10.50
N LYS A 167 -30.63 2.96 10.07
CA LYS A 167 -32.01 2.55 9.71
C LYS A 167 -32.00 1.50 8.60
N ASP A 168 -31.17 1.73 7.59
CA ASP A 168 -31.08 0.87 6.40
C ASP A 168 -30.08 -0.28 6.60
N ARG A 169 -29.47 -0.42 7.77
CA ARG A 169 -28.46 -1.46 8.01
C ARG A 169 -29.01 -2.87 7.82
N SER A 170 -30.27 -3.10 8.19
CA SER A 170 -30.96 -4.37 7.96
C SER A 170 -31.07 -4.72 6.48
N ILE A 171 -31.36 -3.73 5.63
CA ILE A 171 -31.46 -3.89 4.17
C ILE A 171 -30.08 -4.22 3.59
N ILE A 172 -29.03 -3.53 4.04
CA ILE A 172 -27.64 -3.81 3.66
C ILE A 172 -27.26 -5.25 4.02
N ASP A 173 -27.56 -5.66 5.26
CA ASP A 173 -27.28 -7.01 5.75
C ASP A 173 -28.02 -8.07 4.91
N ASP A 174 -29.26 -7.82 4.49
CA ASP A 174 -30.01 -8.71 3.59
C ASP A 174 -29.38 -8.80 2.20
N GLN A 175 -28.83 -7.70 1.66
CA GLN A 175 -28.09 -7.73 0.39
C GLN A 175 -26.83 -8.60 0.49
N ILE A 176 -26.11 -8.53 1.62
CA ILE A 176 -24.92 -9.35 1.86
C ILE A 176 -25.32 -10.83 2.02
N ALA A 177 -26.35 -11.11 2.82
CA ALA A 177 -26.77 -12.47 3.16
C ALA A 177 -27.43 -13.22 1.98
N ASN A 178 -28.41 -12.59 1.35
CA ASN A 178 -29.32 -13.24 0.39
C ASN A 178 -28.89 -13.01 -1.05
N ASN A 179 -28.48 -11.78 -1.38
CA ASN A 179 -28.07 -11.42 -2.75
C ASN A 179 -26.56 -11.59 -2.96
N LYS A 180 -25.82 -12.03 -1.92
CA LYS A 180 -24.37 -12.28 -1.96
C LYS A 180 -23.56 -11.10 -2.48
N LYS A 181 -24.04 -9.87 -2.25
CA LYS A 181 -23.32 -8.65 -2.63
C LYS A 181 -22.11 -8.47 -1.73
N GLU A 182 -20.98 -8.10 -2.32
CA GLU A 182 -19.83 -7.60 -1.59
C GLU A 182 -19.93 -6.08 -1.52
N LEU A 183 -20.26 -5.57 -0.33
CA LEU A 183 -20.43 -4.14 -0.09
C LEU A 183 -19.25 -3.61 0.72
N VAL A 184 -18.83 -2.39 0.38
CA VAL A 184 -17.80 -1.65 1.10
C VAL A 184 -18.33 -0.28 1.49
N VAL A 185 -17.75 0.32 2.54
CA VAL A 185 -18.19 1.60 3.08
C VAL A 185 -17.02 2.55 3.26
N SER A 186 -17.26 3.83 2.96
CA SER A 186 -16.35 4.93 3.25
C SER A 186 -17.05 5.96 4.14
N TYR A 187 -16.37 6.41 5.19
CA TYR A 187 -16.93 7.30 6.21
C TYR A 187 -15.85 8.06 6.97
N VAL A 188 -16.22 9.19 7.57
CA VAL A 188 -15.35 9.96 8.46
C VAL A 188 -15.48 9.40 9.88
N PRO A 189 -14.42 8.82 10.48
CA PRO A 189 -14.47 8.36 11.87
C PRO A 189 -14.35 9.53 12.85
N THR A 190 -14.94 9.37 14.03
CA THR A 190 -14.82 10.33 15.15
C THR A 190 -13.67 9.99 16.10
N GLU A 191 -13.14 8.78 16.00
CA GLU A 191 -12.12 8.22 16.87
C GLU A 191 -11.06 7.41 16.08
N GLY A 192 -10.16 6.75 16.79
CA GLY A 192 -9.16 5.85 16.18
C GLY A 192 -7.87 6.52 15.70
N LYS A 193 -7.72 7.85 15.81
CA LYS A 193 -6.48 8.57 15.47
C LYS A 193 -5.40 8.48 16.55
N ARG A 194 -5.81 8.31 17.81
CA ARG A 194 -4.95 8.20 18.99
C ARG A 194 -5.37 6.96 19.76
N ILE A 195 -4.44 6.02 19.96
CA ILE A 195 -4.72 4.75 20.64
C ILE A 195 -3.97 4.72 21.94
N ALA A 196 -4.71 4.64 23.04
CA ALA A 196 -4.13 4.46 24.37
C ALA A 196 -3.46 3.09 24.49
N ILE A 197 -2.26 3.08 25.06
CA ILE A 197 -1.43 1.88 25.17
C ILE A 197 -1.23 1.50 26.63
N ASP A 198 -1.34 0.20 26.89
CA ASP A 198 -1.21 -0.40 28.22
C ASP A 198 0.23 -0.90 28.48
N ASN A 199 1.01 -1.16 27.43
CA ASN A 199 2.35 -1.76 27.51
C ASN A 199 3.44 -0.92 26.80
N ASP A 200 4.71 -1.16 27.12
CA ASP A 200 5.84 -0.48 26.46
C ASP A 200 6.18 -1.06 25.07
N LYS A 201 5.43 -2.07 24.64
CA LYS A 201 5.62 -2.87 23.45
C LYS A 201 4.30 -3.18 22.77
N ILE A 202 4.30 -3.10 21.44
CA ILE A 202 3.12 -3.33 20.61
C ILE A 202 3.49 -4.10 19.33
N TYR A 203 2.48 -4.58 18.61
CA TYR A 203 2.59 -4.99 17.21
C TYR A 203 1.67 -4.12 16.35
N LEU A 204 2.03 -3.94 15.08
CA LEU A 204 1.15 -3.37 14.07
C LEU A 204 0.60 -4.49 13.19
N LYS A 205 -0.72 -4.60 13.11
CA LYS A 205 -1.43 -5.46 12.17
C LYS A 205 -1.95 -4.63 11.02
N ILE A 206 -1.77 -5.14 9.80
CA ILE A 206 -2.23 -4.52 8.58
C ILE A 206 -3.00 -5.57 7.79
N ILE A 207 -4.20 -5.24 7.36
CA ILE A 207 -4.97 -6.05 6.41
C ILE A 207 -5.21 -5.18 5.17
N LYS A 208 -4.97 -5.76 4.00
CA LYS A 208 -5.31 -5.14 2.72
C LYS A 208 -6.41 -5.94 2.06
N HIS A 209 -7.38 -5.23 1.50
CA HIS A 209 -8.44 -5.76 0.66
C HIS A 209 -8.34 -5.09 -0.70
N VAL A 210 -7.96 -5.85 -1.72
CA VAL A 210 -7.97 -5.45 -3.12
C VAL A 210 -9.28 -5.95 -3.70
N TYR A 211 -10.17 -5.02 -4.05
CA TYR A 211 -11.48 -5.33 -4.63
C TYR A 211 -11.42 -5.32 -6.15
N VAL A 212 -10.70 -4.36 -6.72
CA VAL A 212 -10.53 -4.17 -8.16
C VAL A 212 -9.11 -3.65 -8.41
N GLY A 213 -8.47 -4.16 -9.46
CA GLY A 213 -7.10 -3.80 -9.85
C GLY A 213 -6.11 -4.95 -9.66
N ASN A 214 -5.05 -4.95 -10.46
CA ASN A 214 -4.07 -6.04 -10.53
C ASN A 214 -2.75 -5.74 -9.82
N MET A 215 -2.58 -4.54 -9.26
CA MET A 215 -1.32 -4.16 -8.63
C MET A 215 -1.30 -4.43 -7.12
N PRO A 216 -0.14 -4.84 -6.58
CA PRO A 216 0.04 -4.92 -5.13
C PRO A 216 -0.11 -3.52 -4.52
N VAL A 217 -0.96 -3.39 -3.50
CA VAL A 217 -1.08 -2.16 -2.72
C VAL A 217 0.27 -1.85 -2.07
N LYS A 218 0.88 -0.73 -2.47
CA LYS A 218 2.18 -0.29 -1.97
C LYS A 218 2.00 0.72 -0.85
N ILE A 219 2.46 0.35 0.34
CA ILE A 219 2.61 1.23 1.50
C ILE A 219 4.08 1.67 1.52
N GLU A 220 4.35 2.95 1.27
CA GLU A 220 5.72 3.46 1.13
C GLU A 220 6.41 3.61 2.47
N ASN A 221 5.68 4.13 3.46
CA ASN A 221 6.16 4.27 4.81
C ASN A 221 5.03 4.06 5.82
N ILE A 222 5.44 3.64 7.01
CA ILE A 222 4.60 3.46 8.18
C ILE A 222 5.41 4.03 9.33
N ILE A 223 4.85 5.04 10.00
CA ILE A 223 5.50 5.72 11.11
C ILE A 223 4.56 5.64 12.31
N ILE A 224 5.02 5.03 13.40
CA ILE A 224 4.32 5.03 14.68
C ILE A 224 4.99 6.06 15.57
N ASN A 225 4.22 7.03 16.05
CA ASN A 225 4.69 8.03 17.02
C ASN A 225 4.07 7.71 18.38
N ALA A 226 4.91 7.61 19.40
CA ALA A 226 4.50 7.49 20.80
C ALA A 226 4.47 8.88 21.45
N HIS A 227 3.42 9.17 22.24
CA HIS A 227 3.17 10.48 22.85
C HIS A 227 2.90 10.35 24.34
N GLY A 228 3.26 11.37 25.13
CA GLY A 228 2.90 11.43 26.55
C GLY A 228 3.79 10.59 27.49
N GLY A 229 5.08 10.42 27.17
CA GLY A 229 6.00 9.78 28.10
C GLY A 229 6.33 10.66 29.30
N LYS A 230 6.29 10.11 30.52
CA LYS A 230 6.95 10.74 31.66
C LYS A 230 8.46 10.66 31.44
N LEU A 231 9.14 11.80 31.42
CA LEU A 231 10.60 11.86 31.56
C LEU A 231 10.95 11.22 32.90
N GLU A 232 11.48 9.99 32.88
CA GLU A 232 12.15 9.42 34.04
C GLU A 232 13.46 10.20 34.23
N TRP A 233 13.40 11.30 34.98
CA TRP A 233 14.59 11.97 35.49
C TRP A 233 15.34 10.98 36.37
N LYS A 234 16.44 10.42 35.85
CA LYS A 234 17.45 9.77 36.68
C LYS A 234 18.25 10.89 37.33
N ILE A 235 17.95 11.17 38.60
CA ILE A 235 18.83 11.93 39.48
C ILE A 235 19.86 10.96 40.05
#